data_AF-R1GH60-F1
#
_entry.id   AF-R1GH60-F1
#
_cell.length_a   1.000
_cell.length_b   1.000
_cell.length_c   1.000
_cell.angle_alpha   90.00
_cell.angle_beta   90.00
_cell.angle_gamma   90.00
#
_symmetry.space_group_name_H-M   'P 1'
#
loop_
_entity.id
_entity.type
_entity.pdbx_description
1 polymer ?
#
loop_
_entity_poly.entity_id
_entity_poly.type
_entity_poly.pdbx_seq_one_letter_code
_entity_poly.pdbx_strand_id
1 'polypeptide(L)'
;MRHARRVDESAAPDRLAEVLRIASRGADPGLTTGLVDAAHADPEGTALGDVAKSALAAGVEREDILRACEAARLEIRTAAGSSREYDDPAEDRVLDLMDRLSGWCHPSSRL
;
A
#
# COMPACT_ATOMS: atom_id res chain seq x y z
N MET A 1 19.09 44.14 -18.43
CA MET A 1 19.65 42.81 -18.10
C MET A 1 18.65 42.09 -17.19
N ARG A 2 17.97 41.05 -17.69
CA ARG A 2 16.97 40.28 -16.93
C ARG A 2 17.69 39.11 -16.26
N HIS A 3 17.80 39.11 -14.93
CA HIS A 3 18.31 37.96 -14.18
C HIS A 3 17.17 37.00 -13.86
N ALA A 4 17.46 35.72 -14.09
CA ALA A 4 16.54 34.61 -14.12
C ALA A 4 15.86 34.36 -12.77
N ARG A 5 14.56 34.07 -12.81
CA ARG A 5 13.83 33.41 -11.72
C ARG A 5 14.54 32.08 -11.45
N ARG A 6 15.12 31.91 -10.25
CA ARG A 6 15.32 30.57 -9.69
C ARG A 6 13.93 29.97 -9.56
N VAL A 7 13.67 28.90 -10.31
CA VAL A 7 12.50 28.07 -10.10
C VAL A 7 12.81 27.30 -8.82
N ASP A 8 12.01 27.57 -7.79
CA ASP A 8 12.06 26.85 -6.54
C ASP A 8 11.52 25.43 -6.80
N GLU A 9 12.44 24.48 -7.05
CA GLU A 9 12.14 23.05 -7.26
C GLU A 9 11.80 22.32 -5.94
N SER A 10 11.57 23.03 -4.84
CA SER A 10 11.36 22.44 -3.51
C SER A 10 9.89 22.17 -3.16
N ALA A 11 8.96 22.25 -4.12
CA ALA A 11 7.52 22.08 -3.89
C ALA A 11 6.90 20.82 -4.53
N ALA A 12 7.71 19.77 -4.74
CA ALA A 12 7.22 18.45 -5.16
C ALA A 12 6.87 17.44 -4.03
N PRO A 13 6.72 17.76 -2.72
CA PRO A 13 6.35 16.74 -1.74
C PRO A 13 4.88 16.29 -1.81
N ASP A 14 3.97 17.01 -2.48
CA ASP A 14 2.53 16.79 -2.25
C ASP A 14 1.74 16.09 -3.36
N ARG A 15 2.25 15.91 -4.58
CA ARG A 15 1.42 15.27 -5.63
C ARG A 15 1.25 13.77 -5.44
N LEU A 16 2.30 13.09 -4.96
CA LEU A 16 2.16 11.70 -4.56
C LEU A 16 1.19 11.68 -3.39
N ALA A 17 1.51 12.32 -2.25
CA ALA A 17 0.68 12.42 -1.05
C ALA A 17 -0.82 12.72 -1.30
N GLU A 18 -1.13 13.60 -2.25
CA GLU A 18 -2.51 13.92 -2.66
C GLU A 18 -3.19 12.76 -3.40
N VAL A 19 -2.50 12.12 -4.36
CA VAL A 19 -2.96 10.88 -4.99
C VAL A 19 -3.17 9.80 -3.94
N LEU A 20 -2.34 9.79 -2.88
CA LEU A 20 -2.42 8.80 -1.81
C LEU A 20 -3.66 9.00 -0.97
N ARG A 21 -3.91 10.24 -0.57
CA ARG A 21 -5.11 10.61 0.18
C ARG A 21 -6.39 10.29 -0.59
N ILE A 22 -6.35 10.36 -1.93
CA ILE A 22 -7.48 10.02 -2.80
C ILE A 22 -7.64 8.51 -2.96
N ALA A 23 -6.56 7.76 -3.20
CA ALA A 23 -6.58 6.31 -3.39
C ALA A 23 -6.93 5.55 -2.10
N SER A 24 -6.45 6.02 -0.96
CA SER A 24 -6.70 5.48 0.38
C SER A 24 -7.98 6.02 1.01
N ARG A 25 -8.75 6.86 0.31
CA ARG A 25 -9.93 7.53 0.87
C ARG A 25 -10.99 6.49 1.23
N GLY A 26 -11.29 6.36 2.52
CA GLY A 26 -12.26 5.40 3.04
C GLY A 26 -11.68 4.01 3.31
N ALA A 27 -10.35 3.83 3.24
CA ALA A 27 -9.70 2.64 3.80
C ALA A 27 -9.80 2.67 5.33
N ASP A 28 -10.05 1.51 5.94
CA ASP A 28 -10.04 1.38 7.40
C ASP A 28 -8.60 1.54 7.93
N PRO A 29 -8.31 2.54 8.79
CA PRO A 29 -6.94 2.80 9.25
C PRO A 29 -6.34 1.65 10.09
N GLY A 30 -7.19 0.93 10.82
CA GLY A 30 -6.76 -0.21 11.64
C GLY A 30 -6.31 -1.37 10.77
N LEU A 31 -7.09 -1.68 9.73
CA LEU A 31 -6.75 -2.69 8.74
C LEU A 31 -5.48 -2.32 7.96
N THR A 32 -5.35 -1.05 7.53
CA THR A 32 -4.14 -0.56 6.85
C THR A 32 -2.90 -0.75 7.72
N THR A 33 -2.95 -0.30 8.97
CA THR A 33 -1.83 -0.44 9.92
C THR A 33 -1.47 -1.92 10.11
N GLY A 34 -2.47 -2.78 10.32
CA GLY A 34 -2.25 -4.22 10.47
C GLY A 34 -1.63 -4.88 9.24
N LEU A 35 -1.96 -4.42 8.03
CA LEU A 35 -1.35 -4.89 6.78
C LEU A 35 0.10 -4.42 6.64
N VAL A 36 0.41 -3.16 6.97
CA VAL A 36 1.78 -2.64 6.97
C VAL A 36 2.66 -3.42 7.96
N ASP A 37 2.19 -3.57 9.21
CA ASP A 37 2.92 -4.30 10.24
C ASP A 37 3.16 -5.76 9.82
N ALA A 38 2.14 -6.43 9.29
CA ALA A 38 2.26 -7.81 8.81
C ALA A 38 3.21 -7.93 7.61
N ALA A 39 3.27 -6.93 6.72
CA ALA A 39 4.14 -6.94 5.54
C ALA A 39 5.62 -6.88 5.91
N HIS A 40 5.94 -6.13 6.96
CA HIS A 40 7.30 -6.03 7.49
C HIS A 40 7.67 -7.20 8.40
N ALA A 41 6.71 -7.75 9.15
CA ALA A 41 6.96 -8.78 10.16
C ALA A 41 7.25 -10.17 9.57
N ASP A 42 6.63 -10.52 8.44
CA ASP A 42 6.69 -11.88 7.90
C ASP A 42 7.17 -11.92 6.44
N PRO A 43 8.41 -12.40 6.20
CA PRO A 43 8.94 -12.53 4.85
C PRO A 43 8.19 -13.56 3.99
N GLU A 44 7.48 -14.51 4.60
CA GLU A 44 6.70 -15.54 3.89
C GLU A 44 5.31 -15.04 3.48
N GLY A 45 4.87 -13.86 3.96
CA GLY A 45 3.59 -13.26 3.59
C GLY A 45 2.35 -13.99 4.14
N THR A 46 2.55 -14.90 5.11
CA THR A 46 1.49 -15.67 5.78
C THR A 46 0.68 -14.75 6.70
N ALA A 47 1.36 -13.91 7.47
CA ALA A 47 0.72 -12.94 8.36
C ALA A 47 -0.21 -11.98 7.60
N LEU A 48 0.18 -11.55 6.39
CA LEU A 48 -0.67 -10.72 5.52
C LEU A 48 -1.98 -11.43 5.14
N GLY A 49 -1.85 -12.70 4.76
CA GLY A 49 -2.99 -13.52 4.40
C GLY A 49 -3.95 -13.69 5.58
N ASP A 50 -3.43 -13.85 6.80
CA ASP A 50 -4.25 -14.04 7.98
C ASP A 50 -4.97 -12.76 8.43
N VAL A 51 -4.36 -11.58 8.25
CA VAL A 51 -5.03 -10.29 8.40
C VAL A 51 -6.21 -10.18 7.43
N ALA A 52 -5.99 -10.48 6.15
CA ALA A 52 -7.04 -10.43 5.13
C ALA A 52 -8.16 -11.45 5.39
N LYS A 53 -7.84 -12.69 5.75
CA LYS A 53 -8.83 -13.71 6.12
C LYS A 53 -9.65 -13.30 7.34
N SER A 54 -9.00 -12.71 8.35
CA SER A 54 -9.68 -12.25 9.57
C SER A 54 -10.65 -11.10 9.26
N ALA A 55 -10.26 -10.17 8.38
CA ALA A 55 -11.13 -9.10 7.91
C ALA A 55 -12.34 -9.65 7.14
N LEU A 56 -12.13 -10.59 6.21
CA LEU A 56 -13.22 -11.29 5.51
C LEU A 56 -14.16 -12.01 6.48
N ALA A 57 -13.62 -12.73 7.47
CA ALA A 57 -14.40 -13.42 8.49
C ALA A 57 -15.20 -12.47 9.40
N ALA A 58 -14.73 -11.24 9.57
CA ALA A 58 -15.43 -10.16 10.27
C ALA A 58 -16.49 -9.45 9.40
N GLY A 59 -16.64 -9.84 8.14
CA GLY A 59 -17.60 -9.28 7.20
C GLY A 59 -17.12 -8.01 6.49
N VAL A 60 -15.82 -7.73 6.49
CA VAL A 60 -15.24 -6.67 5.66
C VAL A 60 -15.28 -7.12 4.21
N GLU A 61 -15.81 -6.25 3.34
CA GLU A 61 -15.91 -6.55 1.92
C GLU A 61 -14.53 -6.58 1.26
N ARG A 62 -14.37 -7.46 0.27
CA ARG A 62 -13.09 -7.62 -0.45
C ARG A 62 -12.58 -6.30 -1.04
N GLU A 63 -13.48 -5.46 -1.54
CA GLU A 63 -13.12 -4.14 -2.09
C GLU A 63 -12.53 -3.21 -1.03
N ASP A 64 -13.02 -3.29 0.21
CA ASP A 64 -12.51 -2.50 1.33
C ASP A 64 -11.10 -2.99 1.74
N ILE A 65 -10.87 -4.30 1.70
CA ILE A 65 -9.54 -4.90 1.94
C ILE A 65 -8.55 -4.49 0.84
N LEU A 66 -8.97 -4.48 -0.44
CA LEU A 66 -8.14 -4.01 -1.55
C LEU A 66 -7.79 -2.52 -1.39
N ARG A 67 -8.74 -1.69 -0.94
CA ARG A 67 -8.47 -0.28 -0.63
C ARG A 67 -7.48 -0.11 0.53
N ALA A 68 -7.56 -0.96 1.55
CA ALA A 68 -6.59 -0.97 2.65
C ALA A 68 -5.20 -1.47 2.19
N CYS A 69 -5.12 -2.43 1.27
CA CYS A 69 -3.86 -2.88 0.68
C CYS A 69 -3.19 -1.76 -0.13
N GLU A 70 -3.96 -1.02 -0.94
CA GLU A 70 -3.43 0.14 -1.67
C GLU A 70 -2.93 1.24 -0.72
N ALA A 71 -3.61 1.46 0.41
CA ALA A 71 -3.12 2.36 1.44
C ALA A 71 -1.84 1.85 2.11
N ALA A 72 -1.75 0.56 2.43
CA ALA A 72 -0.58 -0.03 3.08
C ALA A 72 0.66 0.00 2.19
N ARG A 73 0.53 -0.40 0.92
CA ARG A 73 1.60 -0.34 -0.10
C ARG A 73 2.27 1.02 -0.16
N LEU A 74 1.46 2.02 0.12
CA LEU A 74 1.77 3.40 -0.14
C LEU A 74 2.34 4.12 1.08
N GLU A 75 1.88 3.76 2.27
CA GLU A 75 2.58 4.05 3.51
C GLU A 75 3.99 3.46 3.48
N ILE A 76 4.15 2.20 3.05
CA ILE A 76 5.47 1.56 2.88
C ILE A 76 6.36 2.37 1.93
N ARG A 77 5.85 2.72 0.75
CA ARG A 77 6.59 3.51 -0.26
C ARG A 77 6.94 4.92 0.19
N THR A 78 6.14 5.54 1.05
CA THR A 78 6.40 6.92 1.53
C THR A 78 7.29 6.97 2.76
N ALA A 79 7.25 5.95 3.62
CA ALA A 79 8.14 5.80 4.77
C ALA A 79 9.63 5.77 4.36
N ALA A 80 9.92 5.27 3.16
CA ALA A 80 11.23 5.28 2.50
C ALA A 80 11.91 6.65 2.30
N GLY A 81 11.13 7.74 2.41
CA GLY A 81 11.50 9.00 1.75
C GLY A 81 11.46 8.85 0.22
N SER A 82 11.40 9.95 -0.52
CA SER A 82 11.20 9.97 -1.98
C SER A 82 12.38 9.44 -2.81
N SER A 83 13.06 8.38 -2.38
CA SER A 83 14.14 7.75 -3.11
C SER A 83 13.53 6.93 -4.27
N ARG A 84 13.95 7.28 -5.48
CA ARG A 84 13.42 6.73 -6.75
C ARG A 84 13.78 5.26 -6.99
N GLU A 85 14.57 4.68 -6.08
CA GLU A 85 15.11 3.31 -6.08
C GLU A 85 14.64 2.50 -4.87
N TYR A 86 13.60 2.95 -4.15
CA TYR A 86 13.09 2.19 -3.02
C TYR A 86 12.39 0.92 -3.47
N ASP A 87 13.01 -0.21 -3.17
CA ASP A 87 12.53 -1.57 -3.39
C ASP A 87 12.38 -2.24 -2.02
N ASP A 88 11.21 -2.10 -1.41
CA ASP A 88 10.91 -2.70 -0.12
C ASP A 88 10.15 -4.01 -0.32
N PRO A 89 10.72 -5.14 0.12
CA PRO A 89 10.05 -6.44 0.03
C PRO A 89 8.66 -6.48 0.68
N ALA A 90 8.35 -5.56 1.60
CA ALA A 90 7.02 -5.42 2.17
C ALA A 90 5.99 -4.92 1.13
N GLU A 91 6.36 -4.01 0.23
CA GLU A 91 5.48 -3.56 -0.85
C GLU A 91 5.13 -4.72 -1.80
N ASP A 92 6.11 -5.55 -2.19
CA ASP A 92 5.89 -6.72 -3.04
C ASP A 92 4.91 -7.72 -2.41
N ARG A 93 5.03 -7.97 -1.11
CA ARG A 93 4.11 -8.87 -0.38
C ARG A 93 2.67 -8.35 -0.36
N VAL A 94 2.49 -7.03 -0.26
CA VAL A 94 1.16 -6.40 -0.35
C VAL A 94 0.59 -6.58 -1.74
N LEU A 95 1.39 -6.40 -2.79
CA LEU A 95 0.98 -6.66 -4.18
C LEU A 95 0.58 -8.13 -4.39
N ASP A 96 1.36 -9.07 -3.86
CA ASP A 96 1.03 -10.50 -3.91
C ASP A 96 -0.31 -10.83 -3.22
N LEU A 97 -0.64 -10.13 -2.12
CA LEU A 97 -1.95 -10.28 -1.48
C LEU A 97 -3.08 -9.72 -2.36
N MET A 98 -2.88 -8.56 -2.99
CA MET A 98 -3.86 -7.97 -3.89
C MET A 98 -4.15 -8.87 -5.10
N ASP A 99 -3.13 -9.52 -5.65
CA ASP A 99 -3.28 -10.47 -6.75
C ASP A 99 -4.09 -11.71 -6.33
N ARG A 100 -3.86 -12.22 -5.11
CA ARG A 100 -4.65 -13.32 -4.52
C ARG A 100 -6.12 -12.93 -4.29
N LEU A 101 -6.37 -11.71 -3.82
CA LEU A 101 -7.72 -11.18 -3.55
C LEU A 101 -8.50 -10.88 -4.83
N SER A 102 -7.86 -10.26 -5.83
CA SER A 102 -8.47 -9.95 -7.13
C SER A 102 -8.73 -11.20 -7.97
N GLY A 103 -8.06 -12.32 -7.65
CA GLY A 103 -8.23 -13.59 -8.33
C GLY A 103 -7.53 -13.66 -9.69
N TRP A 104 -6.58 -12.74 -9.94
CA TRP A 104 -5.74 -12.71 -11.14
C TRP A 104 -4.67 -13.81 -11.16
N CYS A 105 -4.34 -14.42 -10.01
CA CYS A 105 -3.50 -15.62 -9.94
C CYS A 105 -4.27 -16.96 -10.02
N HIS A 106 -3.54 -18.02 -10.38
CA HIS A 106 -3.98 -19.41 -10.55
C HIS A 106 -4.94 -19.85 -9.41
N PRO A 107 -6.02 -20.61 -9.69
CA PRO A 107 -7.08 -20.89 -8.72
C PRO A 107 -6.63 -21.55 -7.40
N SER A 108 -5.44 -22.15 -7.37
CA SER A 108 -4.79 -22.74 -6.19
C SER A 108 -4.27 -21.73 -5.17
N SER A 109 -4.20 -20.44 -5.51
CA SER A 109 -3.64 -19.39 -4.65
C SER A 109 -4.70 -18.39 -4.14
N ARG A 110 -5.99 -18.65 -4.39
CA ARG A 110 -7.09 -17.80 -3.95
C ARG A 110 -7.28 -17.92 -2.44
N LEU A 111 -7.44 -16.77 -1.79
CA LEU A 111 -7.84 -16.65 -0.38
C LEU A 111 -9.35 -16.81 -0.22
#